data_AF-A0A244CKY5-F1
#
_entry.id   AF-A0A244CKY5-F1
#
_cell.length_a   1.000
_cell.length_b   1.000
_cell.length_c   1.000
_cell.angle_alpha   90.00
_cell.angle_beta   90.00
_cell.angle_gamma   90.00
#
_symmetry.space_group_name_H-M   'P 1'
#
loop_
_entity.id
_entity.type
_entity.pdbx_description
1 polymer ?
#
loop_
_entity_poly.entity_id
_entity_poly.type
_entity_poly.pdbx_seq_one_letter_code
_entity_poly.pdbx_strand_id
1 'polypeptide(L)'
;MFSQPLLAFVFIMMKERHMSRATGVVMCVLMASLGISGQVTAGDIFKWTDEKGVVHFSDRPHDSKAVKVELKVANVSKSNSTESLGLSDVSQATKSPAGAETVGQQCQSIQQKMTQLAQNKQAEFDSVKTLFNEQLKKKLKELGC
;
A
#
# COMPACT_ATOMS: atom_id res chain seq x y z
N MET A 1 -48.68 51.01 -5.25
CA MET A 1 -48.05 49.68 -5.22
C MET A 1 -46.87 49.66 -6.17
N PHE A 2 -45.66 49.96 -5.72
CA PHE A 2 -44.39 49.60 -6.37
C PHE A 2 -43.31 49.66 -5.28
N SER A 3 -42.92 48.51 -4.75
CA SER A 3 -41.94 48.38 -3.67
C SER A 3 -40.64 47.81 -4.25
N GLN A 4 -39.52 48.49 -3.99
CA GLN A 4 -38.21 48.29 -4.61
C GLN A 4 -37.43 47.14 -3.96
N PRO A 5 -36.94 46.12 -4.70
CA PRO A 5 -35.95 45.17 -4.19
C PRO A 5 -34.59 45.25 -4.90
N LEU A 6 -34.26 46.35 -5.59
CA LEU A 6 -33.04 46.42 -6.41
C LEU A 6 -31.83 47.08 -5.72
N LEU A 7 -32.01 47.79 -4.60
CA LEU A 7 -30.90 48.44 -3.90
C LEU A 7 -30.21 47.56 -2.85
N ALA A 8 -30.86 46.49 -2.38
CA ALA A 8 -30.26 45.56 -1.41
C ALA A 8 -29.18 44.66 -2.04
N PHE A 9 -29.29 44.33 -3.33
CA PHE A 9 -28.29 43.49 -4.01
C PHE A 9 -26.96 44.20 -4.27
N VAL A 10 -26.98 45.52 -4.49
CA VAL A 10 -25.74 46.29 -4.74
C VAL A 10 -24.92 46.46 -3.46
N PHE A 11 -25.56 46.52 -2.28
CA PHE A 11 -24.84 46.59 -1.01
C PHE A 11 -24.20 45.26 -0.57
N ILE A 12 -24.76 44.11 -0.98
CA ILE A 12 -24.16 42.79 -0.70
C ILE A 12 -22.90 42.56 -1.57
N MET A 13 -22.88 43.03 -2.82
CA MET A 13 -21.74 42.86 -3.73
C MET A 13 -20.53 43.76 -3.43
N MET A 14 -20.67 44.75 -2.54
CA MET A 14 -19.64 45.77 -2.34
C MET A 14 -18.89 45.67 -0.99
N LYS A 15 -19.31 44.75 -0.10
CA LYS A 15 -18.72 44.50 1.23
C LYS A 15 -17.71 43.34 1.30
N GLU A 16 -17.36 42.73 0.17
CA GLU A 16 -16.37 41.63 0.11
C GLU A 16 -15.08 41.96 -0.65
N ARG A 17 -14.75 43.24 -0.83
CA ARG A 17 -13.54 43.65 -1.58
C ARG A 17 -12.21 43.62 -0.79
N HIS A 18 -12.18 43.01 0.40
CA HIS A 18 -10.95 42.87 1.18
C HIS A 18 -10.45 41.42 1.37
N MET A 19 -11.19 40.40 0.93
CA MET A 19 -10.75 38.99 1.04
C MET A 19 -10.18 38.40 -0.27
N SER A 20 -9.94 39.22 -1.30
CA SER A 20 -9.61 38.69 -2.64
C SER A 20 -8.16 38.20 -2.81
N ARG A 21 -7.22 38.62 -1.94
CA ARG A 21 -5.80 38.22 -2.08
C ARG A 21 -5.48 36.90 -1.39
N ALA A 22 -5.99 36.68 -0.18
CA ALA A 22 -5.75 35.44 0.57
C ALA A 22 -6.55 34.26 -0.01
N THR A 23 -7.81 34.49 -0.36
CA THR A 23 -8.68 33.44 -0.94
C THR A 23 -8.19 32.97 -2.30
N GLY A 24 -7.63 33.87 -3.12
CA GLY A 24 -7.02 33.50 -4.40
C GLY A 24 -5.82 32.55 -4.23
N VAL A 25 -4.95 32.81 -3.24
CA VAL A 25 -3.80 31.94 -2.95
C VAL A 25 -4.27 30.57 -2.45
N VAL A 26 -5.27 30.53 -1.54
CA VAL A 26 -5.82 29.26 -1.04
C VAL A 26 -6.45 28.44 -2.17
N MET A 27 -7.18 29.07 -3.09
CA MET A 27 -7.79 28.38 -4.24
C MET A 27 -6.73 27.84 -5.21
N CYS A 28 -5.67 28.60 -5.49
CA CYS A 28 -4.55 28.14 -6.32
C CYS A 28 -3.81 26.95 -5.69
N VAL A 29 -3.58 26.98 -4.37
CA VAL A 29 -2.95 25.87 -3.63
C VAL A 29 -3.84 24.62 -3.66
N LEU A 30 -5.16 24.78 -3.52
CA LEU A 30 -6.10 23.68 -3.58
C LEU A 30 -6.16 23.05 -4.99
N MET A 31 -6.17 23.86 -6.06
CA MET A 31 -6.15 23.35 -7.43
C MET A 31 -4.82 22.69 -7.80
N ALA A 32 -3.70 23.19 -7.29
CA ALA A 32 -2.38 22.60 -7.53
C ALA A 32 -2.23 21.21 -6.88
N SER A 33 -2.86 20.97 -5.72
CA SER A 33 -2.75 19.68 -5.03
C SER A 33 -3.56 18.56 -5.71
N LEU A 34 -4.62 18.88 -6.46
CA LEU A 34 -5.40 17.88 -7.20
C LEU A 34 -4.69 17.35 -8.47
N GLY A 35 -3.64 18.04 -8.94
CA GLY A 35 -2.89 17.65 -10.15
C GLY A 35 -1.93 16.46 -9.98
N ILE A 36 -1.71 15.98 -8.75
CA ILE A 36 -0.76 14.89 -8.45
C ILE A 36 -1.48 13.54 -8.33
N SER A 37 -2.63 13.36 -8.99
CA SER A 37 -3.19 12.02 -9.20
C SER A 37 -2.33 11.32 -10.25
N GLY A 38 -1.22 10.73 -9.80
CA GLY A 38 -0.28 10.01 -10.65
C GLY A 38 -1.00 8.94 -11.45
N GLN A 39 -0.67 8.86 -12.75
CA GLN A 39 -1.14 7.75 -13.56
C GLN A 39 -0.53 6.47 -12.98
N VAL A 40 -1.38 5.61 -12.42
CA VAL A 40 -1.00 4.24 -12.09
C VAL A 40 -0.84 3.53 -13.43
N THR A 41 0.38 3.57 -13.97
CA THR A 41 0.72 2.77 -15.13
C THR A 41 0.63 1.31 -14.70
N ALA A 42 -0.20 0.53 -15.39
CA ALA A 42 -0.19 -0.92 -15.24
C ALA A 42 1.25 -1.39 -15.51
N GLY A 43 1.90 -1.94 -14.48
CA GLY A 43 3.26 -2.45 -14.60
C GLY A 43 3.30 -3.58 -15.62
N ASP A 44 4.30 -3.56 -16.49
CA ASP A 44 4.54 -4.65 -17.43
C ASP A 44 5.05 -5.87 -16.64
N ILE A 45 4.30 -6.96 -16.65
CA ILE A 45 4.72 -8.23 -16.03
C ILE A 45 5.36 -9.11 -17.10
N PHE A 46 6.60 -9.53 -16.82
CA PHE A 46 7.38 -10.41 -17.68
C PHE A 46 7.36 -11.83 -17.12
N LYS A 47 7.19 -12.82 -18.01
CA LYS A 47 7.27 -14.25 -17.68
C LYS A 47 8.45 -14.88 -18.42
N TRP A 48 9.21 -15.71 -17.72
CA TRP A 48 10.23 -16.58 -18.33
C TRP A 48 10.29 -17.93 -17.63
N THR A 49 10.92 -18.88 -18.30
CA THR A 49 11.18 -20.23 -17.77
C THR A 49 12.69 -20.42 -17.68
N ASP A 50 13.18 -20.84 -16.52
CA ASP A 50 14.60 -21.09 -16.31
C ASP A 50 15.04 -22.46 -16.88
N GLU A 51 16.34 -22.75 -16.82
CA GLU A 51 16.92 -24.01 -17.32
C GLU A 51 16.41 -25.25 -16.58
N LYS A 52 15.83 -25.06 -15.39
CA LYS A 52 15.23 -26.13 -14.58
C LYS A 52 13.74 -26.31 -14.85
N GLY A 53 13.18 -25.54 -15.80
CA GLY A 53 11.76 -25.57 -16.14
C GLY A 53 10.86 -24.80 -15.18
N VAL A 54 11.42 -24.00 -14.26
CA VAL A 54 10.64 -23.22 -13.29
C VAL A 54 10.20 -21.90 -13.93
N VAL A 55 8.92 -21.57 -13.77
CA VAL A 55 8.32 -20.34 -14.29
C VAL A 55 8.46 -19.21 -13.27
N HIS A 56 9.00 -18.08 -13.70
CA HIS A 56 9.18 -16.88 -12.89
C HIS A 56 8.42 -15.68 -13.48
N PHE A 57 8.07 -14.73 -12.61
CA PHE A 57 7.40 -13.48 -12.96
C PHE A 57 8.15 -12.29 -12.33
N SER A 58 8.30 -11.19 -13.07
CA SER A 58 9.00 -9.97 -12.60
C SER A 58 8.46 -8.73 -13.30
N ASP A 59 8.51 -7.60 -12.60
CA ASP A 59 8.19 -6.27 -13.14
C ASP A 59 9.33 -5.69 -13.99
N ARG A 60 10.48 -6.39 -14.03
CA ARG A 60 11.64 -6.03 -14.84
C ARG A 60 11.95 -7.13 -15.85
N PRO A 61 12.30 -6.79 -17.10
CA PRO A 61 12.68 -7.77 -18.10
C PRO A 61 13.93 -8.52 -17.65
N HIS A 62 13.87 -9.85 -17.70
CA HIS A 62 14.99 -10.74 -17.41
C HIS A 62 15.51 -11.34 -18.71
N ASP A 63 16.70 -10.95 -19.12
CA ASP A 63 17.36 -11.38 -20.37
C ASP A 63 16.50 -11.23 -21.64
N SER A 64 17.06 -11.60 -22.78
CA SER A 64 16.40 -11.57 -24.09
C SER A 64 15.32 -12.64 -24.30
N LYS A 65 15.06 -13.49 -23.28
CA LYS A 65 14.06 -14.58 -23.34
C LYS A 65 12.75 -14.25 -22.61
N ALA A 66 12.67 -13.11 -21.91
CA ALA A 66 11.45 -12.70 -21.23
C ALA A 66 10.35 -12.33 -22.24
N VAL A 67 9.17 -12.90 -22.07
CA VAL A 67 7.98 -12.56 -22.87
C VAL A 67 7.09 -11.66 -22.02
N LYS A 68 6.72 -10.50 -22.58
CA LYS A 68 5.75 -9.58 -21.95
C LYS A 68 4.38 -10.26 -21.94
N VAL A 69 3.77 -10.35 -20.76
CA VAL A 69 2.43 -10.92 -20.60
C VAL A 69 1.45 -9.78 -20.38
N GLU A 70 0.55 -9.59 -21.35
CA GLU A 70 -0.55 -8.65 -21.19
C GLU A 70 -1.62 -9.29 -20.31
N LEU A 71 -1.59 -8.97 -19.01
CA LEU A 71 -2.62 -9.40 -18.09
C LEU A 71 -3.90 -8.62 -18.39
N LYS A 72 -4.77 -9.21 -19.20
CA LYS A 72 -6.14 -8.74 -19.34
C LYS A 72 -6.82 -8.95 -17.99
N VAL A 73 -6.87 -7.88 -17.19
CA VAL A 73 -7.61 -7.85 -15.93
C VAL A 73 -9.09 -8.00 -16.29
N ALA A 74 -9.56 -9.24 -16.41
CA ALA A 74 -10.97 -9.53 -16.32
C ALA A 74 -11.40 -8.97 -14.97
N ASN A 75 -12.36 -8.05 -14.97
CA ASN A 75 -12.87 -7.43 -13.77
C ASN A 75 -13.57 -8.53 -12.95
N VAL A 76 -12.82 -9.25 -12.09
CA VAL A 76 -13.32 -10.31 -11.21
C VAL A 76 -14.03 -9.63 -10.03
N SER A 77 -15.06 -8.85 -10.34
CA SER A 77 -16.12 -8.52 -9.40
C SER A 77 -17.08 -9.71 -9.34
N LYS A 78 -16.60 -10.81 -8.75
CA LYS A 78 -17.33 -11.94 -8.14
C LYS A 78 -16.35 -13.09 -7.95
N SER A 79 -15.72 -13.10 -6.78
CA SER A 79 -15.14 -14.31 -6.19
C SER A 79 -16.27 -15.33 -6.01
N ASN A 80 -16.42 -16.22 -6.98
CA ASN A 80 -17.10 -17.51 -6.84
C ASN A 80 -16.58 -18.44 -7.95
N SER A 81 -15.38 -18.97 -7.76
CA SER A 81 -14.99 -20.25 -8.35
C SER A 81 -13.73 -20.76 -7.68
N THR A 82 -13.94 -21.70 -6.76
CA THR A 82 -13.07 -22.84 -6.56
C THR A 82 -12.84 -23.53 -7.90
N GLU A 83 -11.88 -23.04 -8.68
CA GLU A 83 -11.39 -23.73 -9.86
C GLU A 83 -10.09 -24.43 -9.48
N SER A 84 -10.29 -25.66 -9.01
CA SER A 84 -9.31 -26.71 -8.95
C SER A 84 -8.65 -26.85 -10.33
N LEU A 85 -7.51 -26.20 -10.54
CA LEU A 85 -6.59 -26.59 -11.60
C LEU A 85 -6.13 -28.01 -11.28
N GLY A 86 -6.58 -28.95 -12.12
CA GLY A 86 -6.19 -30.34 -12.04
C GLY A 86 -4.68 -30.48 -12.06
N LEU A 87 -4.11 -30.83 -10.91
CA LEU A 87 -2.87 -31.59 -10.86
C LEU A 87 -3.17 -32.97 -11.44
N SER A 88 -2.99 -33.12 -12.74
CA SER A 88 -2.74 -34.43 -13.33
C SER A 88 -1.39 -34.93 -12.81
N ASP A 89 -1.48 -35.87 -11.88
CA ASP A 89 -0.73 -37.13 -11.90
C ASP A 89 0.75 -37.03 -12.27
N VAL A 90 1.58 -36.70 -11.29
CA VAL A 90 2.95 -37.25 -11.22
C VAL A 90 3.11 -37.90 -9.86
N SER A 91 2.40 -39.03 -9.71
CA SER A 91 2.79 -40.09 -8.80
C SER A 91 3.97 -40.82 -9.42
N GLN A 92 5.19 -40.38 -9.12
CA GLN A 92 6.36 -41.24 -9.27
C GLN A 92 7.17 -41.26 -7.99
N ALA A 93 7.06 -42.41 -7.33
CA ALA A 93 7.80 -42.81 -6.17
C ALA A 93 9.31 -42.82 -6.46
N THR A 94 10.04 -41.89 -5.87
CA THR A 94 11.44 -42.10 -5.47
C THR A 94 11.49 -42.26 -3.97
N LYS A 95 11.34 -43.52 -3.53
CA LYS A 95 11.79 -44.01 -2.23
C LYS A 95 13.31 -43.82 -2.18
N SER A 96 13.77 -42.77 -1.51
CA SER A 96 15.16 -42.66 -1.04
C SER A 96 15.14 -42.49 0.48
N PRO A 97 15.38 -43.56 1.27
CA PRO A 97 15.39 -43.50 2.72
C PRO A 97 16.80 -43.10 3.20
N ALA A 98 17.16 -41.81 3.11
CA ALA A 98 18.46 -41.34 3.62
C ALA A 98 18.52 -39.85 4.01
N GLY A 99 17.39 -39.19 4.29
CA GLY A 99 17.39 -37.74 4.57
C GLY A 99 16.21 -37.19 5.37
N ALA A 100 15.59 -38.01 6.22
CA ALA A 100 14.38 -37.62 6.97
C ALA A 100 14.65 -36.73 8.20
N GLU A 101 15.90 -36.54 8.62
CA GLU A 101 16.21 -35.77 9.85
C GLU A 101 16.43 -34.27 9.61
N THR A 102 16.72 -33.82 8.38
CA THR A 102 17.09 -32.41 8.12
C THR A 102 15.87 -31.48 8.02
N VAL A 103 14.69 -31.99 7.66
CA VAL A 103 13.48 -31.16 7.47
C VAL A 103 12.86 -30.72 8.80
N GLY A 104 12.98 -31.53 9.86
CA GLY A 104 12.46 -31.19 11.19
C GLY A 104 13.17 -30.01 11.84
N GLN A 105 14.50 -29.91 11.68
CA GLN A 105 15.29 -28.83 12.26
C GLN A 105 15.01 -27.48 11.59
N GLN A 106 14.73 -27.47 10.29
CA GLN A 106 14.44 -26.23 9.56
C GLN A 106 13.14 -25.59 10.03
N CYS A 107 12.09 -26.37 10.28
CA CYS A 107 10.80 -25.85 10.75
C CYS A 107 10.93 -25.16 12.13
N GLN A 108 11.69 -25.76 13.05
CA GLN A 108 11.93 -25.18 14.38
C GLN A 108 12.69 -23.86 14.32
N SER A 109 13.73 -23.77 13.48
CA SER A 109 14.50 -22.52 13.32
C SER A 109 13.67 -21.38 12.72
N ILE A 110 12.76 -21.69 11.77
CA ILE A 110 11.85 -20.72 11.19
C ILE A 110 10.85 -20.21 12.24
N GLN A 111 10.30 -21.11 13.05
CA GLN A 111 9.38 -20.74 14.13
C GLN A 111 10.05 -19.84 15.17
N GLN A 112 11.27 -20.19 15.61
CA GLN A 112 12.05 -19.36 16.54
C GLN A 112 12.33 -17.97 15.97
N LYS A 113 12.72 -17.89 14.69
CA LYS A 113 12.99 -16.61 14.03
C LYS A 113 11.75 -15.72 13.95
N MET A 114 10.59 -16.31 13.69
CA MET A 114 9.31 -15.58 13.67
C MET A 114 8.94 -15.06 15.07
N THR A 115 9.10 -15.88 16.11
CA THR A 115 8.86 -15.45 17.49
C THR A 115 9.81 -14.35 17.93
N GLN A 116 11.10 -14.44 17.57
CA GLN A 116 12.10 -13.43 17.90
C GLN A 116 11.82 -12.09 17.21
N LEU A 117 11.39 -12.13 15.93
CA LEU A 117 11.02 -10.92 15.19
C LEU A 117 9.80 -10.22 15.80
N ALA A 118 8.79 -11.00 16.22
CA ALA A 118 7.61 -10.48 16.91
C ALA A 118 7.96 -9.83 18.25
N GLN A 119 8.82 -10.46 19.04
CA GLN A 119 9.28 -9.91 20.33
C GLN A 119 10.08 -8.63 20.14
N ASN A 120 10.98 -8.58 19.15
CA ASN A 120 11.77 -7.38 18.87
C ASN A 120 10.87 -6.19 18.44
N LYS A 121 9.87 -6.46 17.59
CA LYS A 121 8.89 -5.44 17.17
C LYS A 121 8.05 -4.94 18.33
N GLN A 122 7.66 -5.82 19.25
CA GLN A 122 6.93 -5.44 20.45
C GLN A 122 7.78 -4.53 21.37
N ALA A 123 9.05 -4.89 21.59
CA ALA A 123 9.97 -4.08 22.39
C ALA A 123 10.24 -2.70 21.77
N GLU A 124 10.35 -2.61 20.44
CA GLU A 124 10.48 -1.34 19.71
C GLU A 124 9.25 -0.44 19.97
N PHE A 125 8.05 -1.01 19.88
CA PHE A 125 6.81 -0.29 20.13
C PHE A 125 6.70 0.21 21.58
N ASP A 126 7.07 -0.62 22.56
CA ASP A 126 7.03 -0.24 23.98
C ASP A 126 8.06 0.86 24.30
N SER A 127 9.21 0.85 23.64
CA SER A 127 10.21 1.93 23.75
C SER A 127 9.68 3.26 23.21
N VAL A 128 9.02 3.25 22.05
CA VAL A 128 8.39 4.48 21.48
C VAL A 128 7.27 4.99 22.39
N LYS A 129 6.45 4.10 22.94
CA LYS A 129 5.36 4.45 23.84
C LYS A 129 5.86 5.09 25.14
N THR A 130 6.96 4.59 25.70
CA THR A 130 7.57 5.17 26.91
C THR A 130 8.18 6.54 26.62
N LEU A 131 8.90 6.69 25.51
CA LEU A 131 9.44 7.98 25.08
C LEU A 131 8.34 9.05 24.89
N PHE A 132 7.24 8.67 24.25
CA PHE A 132 6.10 9.55 24.02
C PHE A 132 5.45 10.01 25.34
N ASN A 133 5.26 9.10 26.29
CA ASN A 133 4.72 9.43 27.61
C ASN A 133 5.64 10.38 28.39
N GLU A 134 6.95 10.18 28.33
CA GLU A 134 7.92 11.08 28.97
C GLU A 134 7.93 12.47 28.32
N GLN A 135 7.81 12.55 26.99
CA GLN A 135 7.66 13.85 26.31
C GLN A 135 6.36 14.57 26.71
N LEU A 136 5.25 13.85 26.82
CA LEU A 136 3.98 14.41 27.27
C LEU A 136 4.06 14.95 28.70
N LYS A 137 4.63 14.17 29.64
CA LYS A 137 4.84 14.62 31.02
C LYS A 137 5.71 15.88 31.08
N LYS A 138 6.79 15.93 30.29
CA LYS A 138 7.66 17.11 30.21
C LYS A 138 6.88 18.33 29.71
N LYS A 139 6.07 18.16 28.66
CA LYS A 139 5.24 19.25 28.10
C LYS A 139 4.16 19.73 29.08
N LEU A 140 3.52 18.83 29.83
CA LEU A 140 2.57 19.19 30.88
C LEU A 140 3.23 20.03 31.97
N LYS A 141 4.42 19.65 32.43
CA LYS A 141 5.19 20.40 33.43
C LYS A 141 5.60 21.80 32.93
N GLU A 142 5.93 21.95 31.63
CA GLU A 142 6.23 23.25 31.01
C GLU A 142 5.00 24.18 30.96
N LEU A 143 3.78 23.62 30.89
CA LEU A 143 2.52 24.37 30.85
C LEU A 143 1.99 24.76 32.24
N GLY A 144 2.65 24.32 33.32
CA GLY A 144 2.20 24.60 34.69
C GLY A 144 0.95 23.83 35.10
N CYS A 145 0.63 22.73 34.41
CA CYS A 145 -0.37 21.75 34.84
C CYS A 145 0.21 20.72 35.81
#